data_AF-A0ABD3FBQ9-F1
#
_entry.id   AF-A0ABD3FBQ9-F1
#
_cell.length_a   1.000
_cell.length_b   1.000
_cell.length_c   1.000
_cell.angle_alpha   90.00
_cell.angle_beta   90.00
_cell.angle_gamma   90.00
#
_symmetry.space_group_name_H-M   'P 1'
#
loop_
_entity.id
_entity.type
_entity.pdbx_description
1 polymer ?
#
loop_
_entity_poly.entity_id
_entity_poly.type
_entity_poly.pdbx_seq_one_letter_code
_entity_poly.pdbx_strand_id
1 'polypeptide(L)'
;MVKLFQRSIVNYPAFRAYFQNGSGGTEENVFASITASEWELIVEMEAITQRVASLALVESQSGSMLSSTMYVLLRIASARMTSYKFAAYKLDGYRDEDTNERTLSRQELQFDQLSDLAHRCIKRTLHLIAVQLPTPSIQMGVALLLDPRTKKSAKQFLSIPDSVDGHTDSILADAEALLRKEHWLIYHALHLKAKPHNGASTALSPATSFSGEEYCIASDDEMDLLCGEQVSVQSEQCLTDSALNANTDVLLSKWLDLRIEWASFVKNHYAEDADKRSAVLDKLRTRNKKGESVWNVEELFKHVDVCTWFAEEGEKRFPSISKLARVWLGRTASTAFQKRFFFSWIFRYGTTAHWNR
;
A
#
# COMPACT_ATOMS: atom_id res chain seq x y z
N MET A 1 13.48 13.99 -11.50
CA MET A 1 13.24 15.33 -10.92
C MET A 1 13.90 15.51 -9.56
N VAL A 2 13.60 14.71 -8.54
CA VAL A 2 14.32 14.78 -7.24
C VAL A 2 15.85 14.77 -7.40
N LYS A 3 16.41 13.83 -8.17
CA LYS A 3 17.85 13.79 -8.46
C LYS A 3 18.38 15.05 -9.15
N LEU A 4 17.54 15.71 -9.96
CA LEU A 4 17.93 16.97 -10.58
C LEU A 4 18.07 18.05 -9.50
N PHE A 5 17.06 18.23 -8.65
CA PHE A 5 17.15 19.17 -7.53
C PHE A 5 18.33 18.87 -6.61
N GLN A 6 18.52 17.60 -6.22
CA GLN A 6 19.63 17.19 -5.36
C GLN A 6 20.98 17.55 -5.97
N ARG A 7 21.21 17.23 -7.25
CA ARG A 7 22.45 17.59 -7.95
C ARG A 7 22.61 19.09 -8.10
N SER A 8 21.53 19.82 -8.40
CA SER A 8 21.56 21.28 -8.48
C SER A 8 21.96 21.92 -7.14
N ILE A 9 21.40 21.43 -6.03
CA ILE A 9 21.67 21.94 -4.67
C ILE A 9 23.10 21.60 -4.21
N VAL A 10 23.58 20.38 -4.50
CA VAL A 10 24.97 20.00 -4.18
C VAL A 10 25.95 20.88 -4.94
N ASN A 11 25.70 21.13 -6.22
CA ASN A 11 26.52 21.97 -7.08
C ASN A 11 26.24 23.48 -6.96
N TYR A 12 25.40 23.91 -6.00
CA TYR A 12 25.05 25.31 -5.78
C TYR A 12 26.28 26.25 -5.72
N PRO A 13 27.38 25.92 -5.00
CA PRO A 13 28.55 26.80 -4.95
C PRO A 13 29.20 27.02 -6.33
N ALA A 14 29.24 25.98 -7.17
CA ALA A 14 29.77 26.07 -8.52
C ALA A 14 28.89 26.95 -9.41
N PHE A 15 27.57 26.82 -9.32
CA PHE A 15 26.63 27.70 -10.01
C PHE A 15 26.79 29.15 -9.54
N ARG A 16 26.87 29.38 -8.23
CA ARG A 16 27.06 30.72 -7.65
C ARG A 16 28.34 31.37 -8.18
N ALA A 17 29.46 30.65 -8.19
CA ALA A 17 30.73 31.15 -8.71
C ALA A 17 30.67 31.43 -10.23
N TYR A 18 30.02 30.56 -11.01
CA TYR A 18 29.85 30.75 -12.45
C TYR A 18 29.04 32.02 -12.76
N PHE A 19 27.90 32.22 -12.10
CA PHE A 19 27.03 33.39 -12.33
C PHE A 19 27.61 34.69 -11.77
N GLN A 20 28.50 34.63 -10.75
CA GLN A 20 29.23 35.80 -10.24
C GLN A 20 30.41 36.21 -11.13
N ASN A 21 30.97 35.28 -11.91
CA ASN A 21 32.14 35.52 -12.77
C ASN A 21 31.78 35.79 -14.25
N GLY A 22 30.50 36.01 -14.57
CA GLY A 22 30.03 36.26 -15.92
C GLY A 22 30.53 37.58 -16.51
N SER A 23 31.67 37.54 -17.20
CA SER A 23 32.10 38.58 -18.13
C SER A 23 31.07 38.70 -19.26
N GLY A 24 30.56 39.91 -19.51
CA GLY A 24 29.48 40.24 -20.46
C GLY A 24 29.69 39.77 -21.90
N GLY A 25 29.46 38.48 -22.14
CA GLY A 25 29.43 37.87 -23.47
C GLY A 25 28.04 37.37 -23.77
N THR A 26 27.31 38.10 -24.62
CA THR A 26 26.25 37.75 -25.61
C THR A 26 25.29 36.55 -25.43
N GLU A 27 25.34 35.74 -24.38
CA GLU A 27 24.31 34.78 -23.96
C GLU A 27 23.37 35.38 -22.89
N GLU A 28 23.23 36.71 -22.91
CA GLU A 28 22.83 37.56 -21.78
C GLU A 28 21.41 37.39 -21.22
N ASN A 29 20.58 36.43 -21.66
CA ASN A 29 19.19 36.38 -21.20
C ASN A 29 18.57 35.00 -20.96
N VAL A 30 19.26 33.87 -21.19
CA VAL A 30 18.61 32.54 -21.02
C VAL A 30 18.66 32.06 -19.57
N PHE A 31 19.71 32.43 -18.82
CA PHE A 31 19.85 32.13 -17.39
C PHE A 31 20.12 33.41 -16.60
N ALA A 32 19.18 34.37 -16.65
CA ALA A 32 19.13 35.43 -15.65
C ALA A 32 19.30 34.77 -14.26
N SER A 33 20.29 35.23 -13.50
CA SER A 33 20.78 34.58 -12.27
C SER A 33 19.63 34.09 -11.39
N ILE A 34 19.58 32.78 -11.13
CA ILE A 34 18.66 32.21 -10.13
C ILE A 34 18.92 32.94 -8.81
N THR A 35 17.92 33.67 -8.34
CA THR A 35 17.94 34.47 -7.13
C THR A 35 18.06 33.58 -5.88
N ALA A 36 18.45 34.16 -4.75
CA ALA A 36 18.54 33.43 -3.49
C ALA A 36 17.20 32.77 -3.09
N SER A 37 16.08 33.48 -3.27
CA SER A 37 14.74 32.96 -2.99
C SER A 37 14.33 31.82 -3.93
N GLU A 38 14.79 31.82 -5.18
CA GLU A 38 14.55 30.70 -6.10
C GLU A 38 15.38 29.47 -5.72
N TRP A 39 16.60 29.65 -5.19
CA TRP A 39 17.39 28.55 -4.63
C TRP A 39 16.77 27.97 -3.36
N GLU A 40 16.27 28.83 -2.47
CA GLU A 40 15.49 28.40 -1.30
C GLU A 40 14.25 27.61 -1.73
N LEU A 41 13.53 28.08 -2.74
CA LEU A 41 12.40 27.34 -3.30
C LEU A 41 12.80 25.98 -3.89
N ILE A 42 13.94 25.88 -4.58
CA ILE A 42 14.45 24.60 -5.10
C ILE A 42 14.70 23.62 -3.94
N VAL A 43 15.26 24.10 -2.84
CA VAL A 43 15.49 23.31 -1.62
C VAL A 43 14.17 22.82 -1.01
N GLU A 44 13.17 23.70 -0.89
CA GLU A 44 11.84 23.34 -0.39
C GLU A 44 11.14 22.34 -1.31
N MET A 45 11.19 22.57 -2.62
CA MET A 45 10.62 21.68 -3.62
C MET A 45 11.30 20.31 -3.61
N GLU A 46 12.62 20.22 -3.42
CA GLU A 46 13.30 18.94 -3.22
C GLU A 46 12.74 18.22 -1.98
N ALA A 47 12.64 18.92 -0.85
CA ALA A 47 12.17 18.32 0.39
C ALA A 47 10.73 17.79 0.26
N ILE A 48 9.85 18.56 -0.38
CA ILE A 48 8.45 18.18 -0.66
C ILE A 48 8.40 17.00 -1.62
N THR A 49 9.08 17.09 -2.75
CA THR A 49 9.04 16.04 -3.79
C THR A 49 9.70 14.75 -3.33
N GLN A 50 10.71 14.82 -2.46
CA GLN A 50 11.34 13.67 -1.82
C GLN A 50 10.38 12.87 -0.94
N ARG A 51 9.42 13.54 -0.25
CA ARG A 51 8.38 12.86 0.55
C ARG A 51 7.54 11.90 -0.29
N VAL A 52 7.24 12.28 -1.53
CA VAL A 52 6.46 11.46 -2.48
C VAL A 52 7.36 10.47 -3.22
N ALA A 53 8.58 10.87 -3.60
CA ALA A 53 9.51 10.03 -4.35
C ALA A 53 9.94 8.77 -3.58
N SER A 54 10.12 8.88 -2.27
CA SER A 54 10.47 7.74 -1.42
C SER A 54 9.41 6.62 -1.44
N LEU A 55 8.15 6.97 -1.71
CA LEU A 55 7.04 6.03 -1.88
C LEU A 55 7.00 5.48 -3.31
N ALA A 56 7.19 6.33 -4.31
CA ALA A 56 7.30 5.92 -5.71
C ALA A 56 8.42 4.88 -5.95
N LEU A 57 9.48 4.93 -5.15
CA LEU A 57 10.59 3.96 -5.21
C LEU A 57 10.13 2.57 -4.77
N VAL A 58 9.26 2.48 -3.75
CA VAL A 58 8.58 1.25 -3.34
C VAL A 58 7.77 0.67 -4.49
N GLU A 59 7.06 1.52 -5.23
CA GLU A 59 6.23 1.11 -6.37
C GLU A 59 7.04 0.71 -7.60
N SER A 60 8.17 1.37 -7.84
CA SER A 60 9.00 1.15 -9.03
C SER A 60 9.67 -0.22 -9.02
N GLN A 61 9.94 -0.76 -7.82
CA GLN A 61 10.63 -2.03 -7.62
C GLN A 61 9.71 -3.25 -7.66
N SER A 62 8.40 -3.08 -7.49
CA SER A 62 7.43 -4.17 -7.61
C SER A 62 6.69 -4.10 -8.96
N GLY A 63 7.08 -4.95 -9.92
CA GLY A 63 6.40 -5.07 -11.22
C GLY A 63 4.94 -5.54 -11.14
N SER A 64 4.46 -5.91 -9.95
CA SER A 64 3.16 -6.54 -9.68
C SER A 64 2.39 -5.84 -8.55
N MET A 65 2.45 -4.51 -8.46
CA MET A 65 1.85 -3.82 -7.32
C MET A 65 0.32 -3.89 -7.31
N LEU A 66 -0.22 -4.35 -6.18
CA LEU A 66 -1.62 -4.66 -5.96
C LEU A 66 -2.43 -3.38 -5.69
N SER A 67 -3.73 -3.39 -6.01
CA SER A 67 -4.59 -2.21 -5.85
C SER A 67 -4.60 -1.66 -4.42
N SER A 68 -4.57 -2.56 -3.43
CA SER A 68 -4.57 -2.22 -2.00
C SER A 68 -3.22 -1.67 -1.50
N THR A 69 -2.11 -2.14 -2.07
CA THR A 69 -0.78 -1.61 -1.72
C THR A 69 -0.64 -0.16 -2.19
N MET A 70 -1.04 0.12 -3.44
CA MET A 70 -1.09 1.48 -3.97
C MET A 70 -1.93 2.41 -3.10
N TYR A 71 -3.11 1.94 -2.70
CA TYR A 71 -3.99 2.69 -1.81
C TYR A 71 -3.27 3.10 -0.52
N VAL A 72 -2.64 2.14 0.15
CA VAL A 72 -1.88 2.39 1.40
C VAL A 72 -0.74 3.38 1.18
N LEU A 73 0.05 3.22 0.11
CA LEU A 73 1.17 4.13 -0.18
C LEU A 73 0.70 5.56 -0.49
N LEU A 74 -0.38 5.73 -1.26
CA LEU A 74 -0.97 7.05 -1.52
C LEU A 74 -1.54 7.69 -0.25
N ARG A 75 -2.14 6.90 0.65
CA ARG A 75 -2.59 7.37 1.97
C ARG A 75 -1.43 7.84 2.84
N ILE A 76 -0.31 7.11 2.84
CA ILE A 76 0.92 7.51 3.53
C ILE A 76 1.50 8.78 2.89
N ALA A 77 1.49 8.89 1.55
CA ALA A 77 1.96 10.08 0.84
C ALA A 77 1.16 11.32 1.25
N SER A 78 -0.17 11.22 1.24
CA SER A 78 -1.06 12.30 1.66
C SER A 78 -0.77 12.74 3.11
N ALA A 79 -0.68 11.78 4.04
CA ALA A 79 -0.37 12.08 5.44
C ALA A 79 1.03 12.69 5.67
N ARG A 80 2.01 12.35 4.81
CA ARG A 80 3.34 12.95 4.85
C ARG A 80 3.37 14.37 4.31
N MET A 81 2.58 14.64 3.28
CA MET A 81 2.47 15.97 2.68
C MET A 81 1.76 16.95 3.61
N THR A 82 0.88 16.45 4.48
CA THR A 82 0.30 17.21 5.59
C THR A 82 1.12 17.16 6.88
N SER A 83 2.31 16.56 6.86
CA SER A 83 3.20 16.53 8.01
C SER A 83 3.73 17.93 8.32
N TYR A 84 3.92 18.21 9.61
CA TYR A 84 4.51 19.46 10.06
C TYR A 84 6.01 19.57 9.78
N LYS A 85 6.69 18.53 9.28
CA LYS A 85 8.16 18.48 9.22
C LYS A 85 8.67 18.12 7.82
N PHE A 86 9.67 18.84 7.33
CA PHE A 86 10.34 18.59 6.04
C PHE A 86 11.86 18.60 6.23
N ALA A 87 12.57 17.65 5.61
CA ALA A 87 14.03 17.59 5.71
C ALA A 87 14.66 18.28 4.48
N ALA A 88 14.96 19.56 4.61
CA ALA A 88 15.51 20.40 3.54
C ALA A 88 17.04 20.46 3.62
N TYR A 89 17.73 20.58 2.48
CA TYR A 89 19.18 20.79 2.51
C TYR A 89 19.56 22.15 3.08
N LYS A 90 20.71 22.22 3.75
CA LYS A 90 21.34 23.49 4.10
C LYS A 90 22.11 24.01 2.89
N LEU A 91 21.57 25.03 2.21
CA LEU A 91 22.16 25.58 0.99
C LEU A 91 23.59 26.07 1.21
N ASP A 92 23.89 26.72 2.33
CA ASP A 92 25.26 27.12 2.72
C ASP A 92 25.88 26.16 3.74
N GLY A 93 25.47 24.88 3.75
CA GLY A 93 26.07 23.87 4.62
C GLY A 93 27.55 23.62 4.31
N TYR A 94 28.27 23.10 5.31
CA TYR A 94 29.67 22.66 5.13
C TYR A 94 29.77 21.62 4.00
N ARG A 95 30.81 21.77 3.18
CA ARG A 95 31.11 20.91 2.02
C ARG A 95 32.59 20.60 1.98
N ASP A 96 32.91 19.36 1.69
CA ASP A 96 34.25 18.81 1.44
C ASP A 96 34.29 18.10 0.08
N GLU A 97 35.44 17.53 -0.28
CA GLU A 97 35.64 16.81 -1.55
C GLU A 97 34.75 15.57 -1.69
N ASP A 98 34.31 14.99 -0.57
CA ASP A 98 33.45 13.80 -0.50
C ASP A 98 31.95 14.13 -0.43
N THR A 99 31.59 15.41 -0.45
CA THR A 99 30.20 15.84 -0.30
C THR A 99 29.37 15.46 -1.52
N ASN A 100 28.30 14.71 -1.27
CA ASN A 100 27.37 14.20 -2.27
C ASN A 100 25.92 14.32 -1.79
N GLU A 101 24.96 13.82 -2.57
CA GLU A 101 23.53 13.96 -2.24
C GLU A 101 23.13 13.25 -0.93
N ARG A 102 23.95 12.32 -0.42
CA ARG A 102 23.67 11.60 0.83
C ARG A 102 24.34 12.22 2.05
N THR A 103 25.46 12.91 1.86
CA THR A 103 26.29 13.43 2.95
C THR A 103 26.02 14.91 3.24
N LEU A 104 25.50 15.67 2.27
CA LEU A 104 25.14 17.07 2.49
C LEU A 104 24.09 17.21 3.60
N SER A 105 24.38 18.06 4.58
CA SER A 105 23.54 18.23 5.77
C SER A 105 22.14 18.75 5.44
N ARG A 106 21.15 18.26 6.20
CA ARG A 106 19.75 18.67 6.12
C ARG A 106 19.29 19.32 7.43
N GLN A 107 18.33 20.23 7.33
CA GLN A 107 17.63 20.85 8.44
C GLN A 107 16.14 20.47 8.42
N GLU A 108 15.54 20.39 9.60
CA GLU A 108 14.10 20.19 9.72
C GLU A 108 13.41 21.56 9.58
N LEU A 109 12.60 21.71 8.53
CA LEU A 109 11.69 22.83 8.33
C LEU A 109 10.30 22.45 8.83
N GLN A 110 9.69 23.33 9.61
CA GLN A 110 8.29 23.21 9.97
C GLN A 110 7.39 23.67 8.81
N PHE A 111 6.13 23.23 8.79
CA PHE A 111 5.18 23.58 7.72
C PHE A 111 4.95 25.09 7.60
N ASP A 112 4.89 25.80 8.72
CA ASP A 112 4.75 27.26 8.81
C ASP A 112 6.00 28.03 8.34
N GLN A 113 7.15 27.37 8.27
CA GLN A 113 8.41 27.97 7.81
C GLN A 113 8.58 27.91 6.28
N LEU A 114 7.68 27.23 5.57
CA LEU A 114 7.75 27.08 4.12
C LEU A 114 7.23 28.33 3.39
N SER A 115 7.80 28.62 2.22
CA SER A 115 7.33 29.69 1.35
C SER A 115 5.90 29.48 0.84
N ASP A 116 5.23 30.55 0.41
CA ASP A 116 3.90 30.48 -0.23
C ASP A 116 3.89 29.60 -1.50
N LEU A 117 5.03 29.54 -2.20
CA LEU A 117 5.19 28.70 -3.39
C LEU A 117 5.32 27.22 -3.01
N ALA A 118 6.05 26.90 -1.95
CA ALA A 118 6.09 25.57 -1.37
C ALA A 118 4.70 25.10 -0.90
N HIS A 119 3.95 25.96 -0.21
CA HIS A 119 2.56 25.69 0.17
C HIS A 119 1.66 25.40 -1.03
N ARG A 120 1.80 26.16 -2.13
CA ARG A 120 1.07 25.90 -3.38
C ARG A 120 1.46 24.55 -4.01
N CYS A 121 2.74 24.19 -3.98
CA CYS A 121 3.22 22.88 -4.44
C CYS A 121 2.62 21.73 -3.62
N ILE A 122 2.57 21.87 -2.28
CA ILE A 122 1.94 20.90 -1.39
C ILE A 122 0.45 20.75 -1.72
N LYS A 123 -0.30 21.86 -1.79
CA LYS A 123 -1.74 21.85 -2.11
C LYS A 123 -2.03 21.16 -3.44
N ARG A 124 -1.26 21.47 -4.50
CA ARG A 124 -1.39 20.81 -5.80
C ARG A 124 -1.12 19.31 -5.70
N THR A 125 -0.02 18.94 -5.06
CA THR A 125 0.35 17.52 -4.89
C THR A 125 -0.71 16.74 -4.12
N LEU A 126 -1.25 17.32 -3.04
CA LEU A 126 -2.37 16.75 -2.28
C LEU A 126 -3.63 16.58 -3.14
N HIS A 127 -3.98 17.57 -3.96
CA HIS A 127 -5.10 17.47 -4.89
C HIS A 127 -4.88 16.33 -5.90
N LEU A 128 -3.68 16.20 -6.47
CA LEU A 128 -3.37 15.11 -7.41
C LEU A 128 -3.48 13.73 -6.73
N ILE A 129 -2.97 13.61 -5.49
CA ILE A 129 -3.11 12.38 -4.71
C ILE A 129 -4.59 12.08 -4.43
N ALA A 130 -5.39 13.08 -4.05
CA ALA A 130 -6.81 12.92 -3.78
C ALA A 130 -7.62 12.47 -5.01
N VAL A 131 -7.33 13.04 -6.18
CA VAL A 131 -7.99 12.64 -7.45
C VAL A 131 -7.70 11.17 -7.81
N GLN A 132 -6.54 10.65 -7.44
CA GLN A 132 -6.17 9.26 -7.73
C GLN A 132 -6.51 8.27 -6.62
N LEU A 133 -6.77 8.75 -5.41
CA LEU A 133 -7.19 7.91 -4.31
C LEU A 133 -8.61 7.41 -4.59
N PRO A 134 -8.81 6.08 -4.75
CA PRO A 134 -10.15 5.52 -4.81
C PRO A 134 -10.91 5.89 -3.55
N THR A 135 -12.22 6.05 -3.67
CA THR A 135 -13.10 6.07 -2.50
C THR A 135 -12.92 4.77 -1.70
N PRO A 136 -12.82 4.84 -0.37
CA PRO A 136 -12.78 3.64 0.46
C PRO A 136 -13.97 2.74 0.15
N SER A 137 -13.70 1.45 -0.01
CA SER A 137 -14.72 0.46 -0.36
C SER A 137 -14.59 -0.77 0.54
N ILE A 138 -15.66 -1.55 0.61
CA ILE A 138 -15.70 -2.83 1.35
C ILE A 138 -14.55 -3.74 0.87
N GLN A 139 -14.34 -3.82 -0.44
CA GLN A 139 -13.26 -4.60 -1.05
C GLN A 139 -11.87 -4.15 -0.59
N MET A 140 -11.66 -2.83 -0.47
CA MET A 140 -10.42 -2.30 0.10
C MET A 140 -10.27 -2.69 1.57
N GLY A 141 -11.36 -2.62 2.34
CA GLY A 141 -11.39 -3.07 3.73
C GLY A 141 -10.98 -4.53 3.88
N VAL A 142 -11.52 -5.43 3.06
CA VAL A 142 -11.13 -6.86 3.07
C VAL A 142 -9.65 -7.04 2.77
N ALA A 143 -9.13 -6.35 1.76
CA ALA A 143 -7.71 -6.44 1.41
C ALA A 143 -6.80 -5.93 2.55
N LEU A 144 -7.19 -4.85 3.25
CA LEU A 144 -6.45 -4.33 4.41
C LEU A 144 -6.51 -5.29 5.61
N LEU A 145 -7.64 -5.95 5.86
CA LEU A 145 -7.80 -6.94 6.93
C LEU A 145 -7.02 -8.23 6.68
N LEU A 146 -6.81 -8.59 5.40
CA LEU A 146 -6.00 -9.73 4.97
C LEU A 146 -4.50 -9.41 4.89
N ASP A 147 -4.11 -8.15 4.76
CA ASP A 147 -2.69 -7.79 4.77
C ASP A 147 -2.17 -7.71 6.23
N PRO A 148 -1.26 -8.60 6.64
CA PRO A 148 -0.72 -8.61 7.99
C PRO A 148 -0.03 -7.31 8.41
N ARG A 149 0.44 -6.49 7.46
CA ARG A 149 1.09 -5.20 7.73
C ARG A 149 0.10 -4.10 8.07
N THR A 150 -1.15 -4.20 7.60
CA THR A 150 -2.12 -3.11 7.68
C THR A 150 -3.39 -3.44 8.46
N LYS A 151 -3.69 -4.72 8.73
CA LYS A 151 -4.95 -5.14 9.40
C LYS A 151 -5.27 -4.39 10.70
N LYS A 152 -4.27 -4.11 11.55
CA LYS A 152 -4.47 -3.38 12.82
C LYS A 152 -4.73 -1.87 12.64
N SER A 153 -4.32 -1.33 11.49
CA SER A 153 -4.50 0.07 11.09
C SER A 153 -5.54 0.25 9.97
N ALA A 154 -6.29 -0.80 9.60
CA ALA A 154 -7.21 -0.79 8.48
C ALA A 154 -8.23 0.37 8.59
N LYS A 155 -8.79 0.58 9.79
CA LYS A 155 -9.66 1.73 10.08
C LYS A 155 -9.01 3.06 9.72
N GLN A 156 -7.76 3.29 10.15
CA GLN A 156 -7.03 4.54 9.88
C GLN A 156 -6.79 4.78 8.39
N PHE A 157 -6.55 3.69 7.63
CA PHE A 157 -6.39 3.77 6.19
C PHE A 157 -7.71 4.01 5.45
N LEU A 158 -8.85 3.60 6.00
CA LEU A 158 -10.16 3.84 5.40
C LEU A 158 -10.73 5.22 5.77
N SER A 159 -10.37 5.78 6.92
CA SER A 159 -10.85 7.10 7.36
C SER A 159 -10.55 8.19 6.34
N ILE A 160 -11.55 8.84 5.77
CA ILE A 160 -11.33 10.02 4.90
C ILE A 160 -11.37 11.26 5.80
N PRO A 161 -10.41 12.20 5.67
CA PRO A 161 -10.57 13.53 6.24
C PRO A 161 -11.91 14.12 5.77
N ASP A 162 -12.72 14.64 6.68
CA ASP A 162 -14.02 15.28 6.42
C ASP A 162 -15.22 14.36 6.10
N SER A 163 -15.12 13.02 6.28
CA SER A 163 -16.30 12.15 6.19
C SER A 163 -17.14 12.15 7.48
N VAL A 164 -18.46 11.96 7.34
CA VAL A 164 -19.37 11.77 8.47
C VAL A 164 -18.87 10.65 9.39
N ASP A 165 -18.77 10.95 10.68
CA ASP A 165 -18.44 9.96 11.71
C ASP A 165 -19.38 8.76 11.58
N GLY A 166 -18.81 7.56 11.39
CA GLY A 166 -19.54 6.31 11.23
C GLY A 166 -19.49 5.66 9.84
N HIS A 167 -19.21 6.41 8.75
CA HIS A 167 -19.12 5.80 7.41
C HIS A 167 -17.95 4.79 7.31
N THR A 168 -16.81 5.15 7.89
CA THR A 168 -15.64 4.26 7.96
C THR A 168 -15.94 3.00 8.77
N ASP A 169 -16.71 3.13 9.86
CA ASP A 169 -17.08 2.00 10.72
C ASP A 169 -18.05 1.06 10.02
N SER A 170 -19.01 1.60 9.24
CA SER A 170 -19.88 0.79 8.37
C SER A 170 -19.07 0.00 7.35
N ILE A 171 -18.15 0.65 6.62
CA ILE A 171 -17.32 -0.03 5.62
C ILE A 171 -16.49 -1.14 6.27
N LEU A 172 -15.92 -0.88 7.46
CA LEU A 172 -15.10 -1.85 8.15
C LEU A 172 -15.94 -3.05 8.64
N ALA A 173 -17.12 -2.80 9.20
CA ALA A 173 -18.04 -3.84 9.64
C ALA A 173 -18.52 -4.70 8.46
N ASP A 174 -18.87 -4.07 7.34
CA ASP A 174 -19.26 -4.76 6.11
C ASP A 174 -18.10 -5.55 5.51
N ALA A 175 -16.87 -5.03 5.60
CA ALA A 175 -15.67 -5.73 5.16
C ALA A 175 -15.37 -6.95 6.03
N GLU A 176 -15.52 -6.86 7.35
CA GLU A 176 -15.40 -8.00 8.25
C GLU A 176 -16.47 -9.06 7.98
N ALA A 177 -17.71 -8.64 7.72
CA ALA A 177 -18.80 -9.54 7.37
C ALA A 177 -18.56 -10.26 6.03
N LEU A 178 -18.09 -9.53 5.02
CA LEU A 178 -17.72 -10.10 3.72
C LEU A 178 -16.54 -11.07 3.84
N LEU A 179 -15.49 -10.68 4.57
CA LEU A 179 -14.32 -11.52 4.83
C LEU A 179 -14.73 -12.82 5.54
N ARG A 180 -15.62 -12.72 6.54
CA ARG A 180 -16.15 -13.89 7.26
C ARG A 180 -16.86 -14.85 6.31
N LYS A 181 -17.78 -14.33 5.49
CA LYS A 181 -18.52 -15.14 4.51
C LYS A 181 -17.61 -15.85 3.52
N GLU A 182 -16.62 -15.15 2.95
CA GLU A 182 -15.69 -15.75 2.00
C GLU A 182 -14.72 -16.74 2.66
N HIS A 183 -14.33 -16.47 3.91
CA HIS A 183 -13.51 -17.39 4.70
C HIS A 183 -14.25 -18.69 4.97
N TRP A 184 -15.55 -18.65 5.31
CA TRP A 184 -16.38 -19.85 5.40
C TRP A 184 -16.30 -20.67 4.11
N LEU A 185 -16.57 -20.07 2.95
CA LEU A 185 -16.57 -20.77 1.67
C LEU A 185 -15.25 -21.49 1.38
N ILE A 186 -14.11 -20.80 1.58
CA ILE A 186 -12.80 -21.39 1.32
C ILE A 186 -12.46 -22.45 2.37
N TYR A 187 -12.77 -22.22 3.65
CA TYR A 187 -12.49 -23.17 4.72
C TYR A 187 -13.28 -24.48 4.53
N HIS A 188 -14.57 -24.38 4.23
CA HIS A 188 -15.43 -25.51 3.88
C HIS A 188 -14.86 -26.29 2.68
N ALA A 189 -14.49 -25.59 1.60
CA ALA A 189 -13.91 -26.23 0.42
C ALA A 189 -12.59 -26.98 0.71
N LEU A 190 -11.79 -26.53 1.68
CA LEU A 190 -10.59 -27.24 2.12
C LEU A 190 -10.91 -28.47 2.96
N HIS A 191 -11.88 -28.36 3.87
CA HIS A 191 -12.30 -29.47 4.72
C HIS A 191 -13.01 -30.58 3.96
N LEU A 192 -13.77 -30.25 2.91
CA LEU A 192 -14.36 -31.24 2.00
C LEU A 192 -13.29 -32.02 1.22
N LYS A 193 -12.21 -31.35 0.78
CA LYS A 193 -11.08 -32.02 0.10
C LYS A 193 -10.21 -32.86 1.02
N ALA A 194 -10.21 -32.58 2.32
CA ALA A 194 -9.41 -33.30 3.32
C ALA A 194 -10.10 -34.55 3.88
N LYS A 195 -11.42 -34.70 3.68
CA LYS A 195 -12.10 -35.96 3.98
C LYS A 195 -11.63 -37.01 2.96
N PRO A 196 -11.05 -38.14 3.40
CA PRO A 196 -10.66 -39.19 2.46
C PRO A 196 -11.92 -39.72 1.77
N HIS A 197 -11.98 -39.57 0.45
CA HIS A 197 -12.95 -40.27 -0.37
C HIS A 197 -12.69 -41.77 -0.23
N ASN A 198 -13.55 -42.47 0.51
CA ASN A 198 -13.80 -43.86 0.21
C ASN A 198 -14.39 -43.91 -1.20
N GLY A 199 -13.58 -44.37 -2.16
CA GLY A 199 -13.97 -44.93 -3.45
C GLY A 199 -14.87 -44.09 -4.34
N ALA A 200 -14.28 -43.27 -5.20
CA ALA A 200 -14.56 -43.26 -6.66
C ALA A 200 -13.79 -42.10 -7.30
N SER A 201 -12.80 -42.46 -8.12
CA SER A 201 -12.07 -41.53 -8.98
C SER A 201 -13.00 -40.98 -10.07
N THR A 202 -13.15 -39.66 -10.14
CA THR A 202 -13.43 -39.00 -11.42
C THR A 202 -12.59 -37.74 -11.51
N ALA A 203 -11.71 -37.73 -12.50
CA ALA A 203 -10.78 -36.64 -12.79
C ALA A 203 -11.53 -35.35 -13.14
N LEU A 204 -11.07 -34.23 -12.60
CA LEU A 204 -11.48 -32.89 -13.03
C LEU A 204 -10.56 -32.40 -14.16
N SER A 205 -11.16 -31.84 -15.20
CA SER A 205 -10.59 -30.72 -15.95
C SER A 205 -11.69 -29.70 -16.28
N PRO A 206 -11.32 -28.43 -16.51
CA PRO A 206 -12.13 -27.29 -16.10
C PRO A 206 -12.84 -26.56 -17.24
N ALA A 207 -13.66 -25.59 -16.84
CA ALA A 207 -14.44 -24.63 -17.61
C ALA A 207 -15.86 -25.08 -17.97
N THR A 208 -16.84 -24.41 -17.37
CA THR A 208 -18.18 -24.32 -17.96
C THR A 208 -18.68 -22.89 -17.81
N SER A 209 -18.48 -22.17 -18.90
CA SER A 209 -19.28 -21.03 -19.31
C SER A 209 -20.76 -21.39 -19.31
N PHE A 210 -21.60 -20.42 -19.00
CA PHE A 210 -23.05 -20.46 -19.16
C PHE A 210 -23.45 -20.89 -20.58
N SER A 211 -24.22 -21.97 -20.72
CA SER A 211 -25.18 -22.16 -21.83
C SER A 211 -26.17 -23.26 -21.44
N GLY A 212 -27.46 -22.97 -21.61
CA GLY A 212 -28.56 -23.84 -21.22
C GLY A 212 -28.79 -24.97 -22.23
N GLU A 213 -29.26 -26.10 -21.70
CA GLU A 213 -29.87 -27.19 -22.47
C GLU A 213 -31.07 -27.75 -21.68
N GLU A 214 -32.15 -27.98 -22.42
CA GLU A 214 -33.48 -28.42 -22.01
C GLU A 214 -33.47 -29.77 -21.28
N TYR A 215 -34.25 -29.88 -20.21
CA TYR A 215 -34.70 -31.16 -19.66
C TYR A 215 -36.18 -31.36 -19.98
N CYS A 216 -36.50 -32.52 -20.56
CA CYS A 216 -37.87 -32.98 -20.73
C CYS A 216 -38.54 -33.11 -19.34
N ILE A 217 -39.56 -32.30 -19.09
CA ILE A 217 -40.34 -32.33 -17.85
C ILE A 217 -41.28 -33.54 -17.91
N ALA A 218 -41.04 -34.53 -17.06
CA ALA A 218 -42.03 -35.57 -16.76
C ALA A 218 -43.26 -34.93 -16.10
N SER A 219 -44.46 -35.43 -16.41
CA SER A 219 -45.74 -34.91 -15.92
C SER A 219 -45.81 -34.94 -14.39
N ASP A 220 -46.31 -33.85 -13.80
CA ASP A 220 -46.42 -33.57 -12.35
C ASP A 220 -47.07 -34.73 -11.57
N ASP A 221 -48.07 -35.38 -12.18
CA ASP A 221 -48.83 -36.50 -11.59
C ASP A 221 -47.99 -37.79 -11.39
N GLU A 222 -46.86 -37.97 -12.09
CA GLU A 222 -45.99 -39.15 -11.93
C GLU A 222 -45.00 -38.97 -10.77
N MET A 223 -44.64 -37.72 -10.44
CA MET A 223 -43.72 -37.38 -9.35
C MET A 223 -44.36 -37.55 -7.96
N ASP A 224 -45.65 -37.27 -7.82
CA ASP A 224 -46.37 -37.40 -6.54
C ASP A 224 -46.58 -38.85 -6.10
N LEU A 225 -46.60 -39.81 -7.04
CA LEU A 225 -46.72 -41.25 -6.74
C LEU A 225 -45.38 -41.90 -6.34
N LEU A 226 -44.25 -41.24 -6.60
CA LEU A 226 -42.90 -41.73 -6.31
C LEU A 226 -42.27 -41.15 -5.04
N CYS A 227 -42.90 -40.14 -4.41
CA CYS A 227 -42.38 -39.46 -3.23
C CYS A 227 -42.95 -40.04 -1.92
N GLY A 228 -42.07 -40.56 -1.05
CA GLY A 228 -42.41 -40.99 0.32
C GLY A 228 -42.22 -39.89 1.38
N GLU A 229 -42.35 -40.26 2.66
CA GLU A 229 -42.17 -39.35 3.81
C GLU A 229 -40.79 -38.67 3.80
N GLN A 230 -40.76 -37.37 4.13
CA GLN A 230 -39.56 -36.54 4.08
C GLN A 230 -38.47 -37.11 5.01
N VAL A 231 -37.38 -37.62 4.43
CA VAL A 231 -36.23 -38.08 5.23
C VAL A 231 -35.64 -36.87 5.96
N SER A 232 -35.59 -36.93 7.29
CA SER A 232 -35.03 -35.90 8.18
C SER A 232 -33.50 -35.79 8.01
N VAL A 233 -33.06 -35.21 6.89
CA VAL A 233 -31.65 -34.88 6.60
C VAL A 233 -31.32 -33.43 7.01
N GLN A 234 -32.33 -32.65 7.38
CA GLN A 234 -32.18 -31.23 7.73
C GLN A 234 -31.51 -30.97 9.09
N SER A 235 -31.40 -31.98 9.97
CA SER A 235 -30.86 -31.84 11.32
C SER A 235 -29.34 -32.05 11.41
N GLU A 236 -28.77 -33.08 10.77
CA GLU A 236 -27.33 -33.38 10.91
C GLU A 236 -26.44 -32.48 10.03
N GLN A 237 -26.87 -32.16 8.81
CA GLN A 237 -26.10 -31.30 7.90
C GLN A 237 -26.05 -29.84 8.40
N CYS A 238 -27.16 -29.32 8.94
CA CYS A 238 -27.26 -27.96 9.48
C CYS A 238 -26.42 -27.78 10.77
N LEU A 239 -26.42 -28.79 11.65
CA LEU A 239 -25.61 -28.78 12.87
C LEU A 239 -24.11 -28.88 12.56
N THR A 240 -23.73 -29.67 11.57
CA THR A 240 -22.33 -29.80 11.15
C THR A 240 -21.81 -28.53 10.47
N ASP A 241 -22.61 -27.88 9.62
CA ASP A 241 -22.24 -26.60 8.99
C ASP A 241 -22.14 -25.46 10.02
N SER A 242 -23.03 -25.43 11.02
CA SER A 242 -22.98 -24.46 12.12
C SER A 242 -21.70 -24.60 12.96
N ALA A 243 -21.34 -25.84 13.33
CA ALA A 243 -20.10 -26.11 14.07
C ALA A 243 -18.85 -25.77 13.24
N LEU A 244 -18.87 -26.00 11.93
CA LEU A 244 -17.76 -25.70 11.03
C LEU A 244 -17.60 -24.18 10.83
N ASN A 245 -18.71 -23.44 10.74
CA ASN A 245 -18.71 -21.98 10.72
C ASN A 245 -18.13 -21.40 12.03
N ALA A 246 -18.54 -21.93 13.19
CA ALA A 246 -17.99 -21.50 14.48
C ALA A 246 -16.47 -21.72 14.57
N ASN A 247 -15.97 -22.86 14.10
CA ASN A 247 -14.53 -23.12 14.03
C ASN A 247 -13.80 -22.14 13.08
N THR A 248 -14.45 -21.81 11.96
CA THR A 248 -13.91 -20.86 10.99
C THR A 248 -13.82 -19.46 11.59
N ASP A 249 -14.85 -19.02 12.32
CA ASP A 249 -14.87 -17.72 13.01
C ASP A 249 -13.78 -17.61 14.07
N VAL A 250 -13.56 -18.67 14.86
CA VAL A 250 -12.45 -18.72 15.83
C VAL A 250 -11.09 -18.56 15.13
N LEU A 251 -10.91 -19.18 13.95
CA LEU A 251 -9.68 -19.04 13.17
C LEU A 251 -9.52 -17.63 12.59
N LEU A 252 -10.62 -17.00 12.15
CA LEU A 252 -10.61 -15.61 11.70
C LEU A 252 -10.27 -14.64 12.83
N SER A 253 -10.86 -14.80 14.02
CA SER A 253 -10.53 -14.00 15.20
C SER A 253 -9.05 -14.15 15.58
N LYS A 254 -8.54 -15.39 15.61
CA LYS A 254 -7.10 -15.65 15.84
C LYS A 254 -6.22 -14.92 14.81
N TRP A 255 -6.64 -14.86 13.55
CA TRP A 255 -5.94 -14.10 12.52
C TRP A 255 -5.98 -12.59 12.78
N LEU A 256 -7.15 -12.03 13.05
CA LEU A 256 -7.30 -10.59 13.28
C LEU A 256 -6.50 -10.15 14.52
N ASP A 257 -6.38 -11.02 15.52
CA ASP A 257 -5.62 -10.77 16.75
C ASP A 257 -4.12 -11.00 16.65
N LEU A 258 -3.67 -11.83 15.70
CA LEU A 258 -2.26 -12.16 15.52
C LEU A 258 -1.41 -10.90 15.31
N ARG A 259 -0.42 -10.71 16.18
CA ARG A 259 0.69 -9.77 15.98
C ARG A 259 1.88 -10.51 15.41
N ILE A 260 2.46 -9.98 14.34
CA ILE A 260 3.62 -10.56 13.67
C ILE A 260 4.86 -9.80 14.11
N GLU A 261 5.89 -10.54 14.54
CA GLU A 261 7.18 -9.99 14.90
C GLU A 261 8.05 -9.86 13.64
N TRP A 262 7.85 -8.76 12.91
CA TRP A 262 8.55 -8.52 11.64
C TRP A 262 10.07 -8.49 11.77
N ALA A 263 10.60 -8.17 12.96
CA ALA A 263 12.04 -8.24 13.21
C ALA A 263 12.60 -9.66 13.03
N SER A 264 11.86 -10.70 13.43
CA SER A 264 12.29 -12.09 13.27
C SER A 264 12.32 -12.49 11.80
N PHE A 265 11.28 -12.12 11.04
CA PHE A 265 11.23 -12.36 9.60
C PHE A 265 12.42 -11.72 8.87
N VAL A 266 12.71 -10.45 9.18
CA VAL A 266 13.83 -9.70 8.58
C VAL A 266 15.18 -10.28 8.97
N LYS A 267 15.34 -10.78 10.21
CA LYS A 267 16.58 -11.44 10.64
C LYS A 267 16.91 -12.67 9.80
N ASN A 268 15.89 -13.45 9.44
CA ASN A 268 16.04 -14.63 8.60
C ASN A 268 16.28 -14.24 7.14
N HIS A 269 15.52 -13.28 6.62
CA HIS A 269 15.59 -12.87 5.23
C HIS A 269 16.89 -12.13 4.86
N TYR A 270 17.54 -11.47 5.83
CA TYR A 270 18.85 -10.81 5.65
C TYR A 270 19.93 -11.47 6.51
N ALA A 271 19.89 -12.80 6.65
CA ALA A 271 20.84 -13.54 7.48
C ALA A 271 22.31 -13.35 7.05
N GLU A 272 22.54 -13.24 5.74
CA GLU A 272 23.88 -13.15 5.13
C GLU A 272 24.47 -11.73 5.14
N ASP A 273 23.65 -10.69 5.32
CA ASP A 273 24.05 -9.28 5.25
C ASP A 273 23.75 -8.58 6.57
N ALA A 274 24.70 -8.65 7.51
CA ALA A 274 24.54 -8.16 8.87
C ALA A 274 24.34 -6.62 8.92
N ASP A 275 25.04 -5.88 8.07
CA ASP A 275 25.00 -4.42 8.03
C ASP A 275 23.64 -3.93 7.50
N LYS A 276 23.17 -4.53 6.39
CA LYS A 276 21.84 -4.24 5.85
C LYS A 276 20.73 -4.66 6.81
N ARG A 277 20.88 -5.81 7.48
CA ARG A 277 19.93 -6.28 8.49
C ARG A 277 19.78 -5.27 9.62
N SER A 278 20.89 -4.78 10.18
CA SER A 278 20.83 -3.77 11.26
C SER A 278 20.16 -2.49 10.78
N ALA A 279 20.58 -1.98 9.62
CA ALA A 279 20.03 -0.75 9.06
C ALA A 279 18.52 -0.84 8.74
N VAL A 280 18.02 -2.01 8.33
CA VAL A 280 16.60 -2.25 8.10
C VAL A 280 15.83 -2.35 9.42
N LEU A 281 16.34 -3.10 10.40
CA LEU A 281 15.71 -3.26 11.71
C LEU A 281 15.51 -1.92 12.42
N ASP A 282 16.48 -1.02 12.32
CA ASP A 282 16.41 0.32 12.91
C ASP A 282 15.29 1.18 12.27
N LYS A 283 15.06 1.03 10.96
CA LYS A 283 14.03 1.79 10.22
C LYS A 283 12.62 1.21 10.38
N LEU A 284 12.53 -0.10 10.58
CA LEU A 284 11.25 -0.80 10.72
C LEU A 284 10.45 -0.37 11.95
N ARG A 285 11.10 0.19 12.97
CA ARG A 285 10.44 0.67 14.18
C ARG A 285 10.39 2.20 14.16
N THR A 286 9.27 2.75 14.58
CA THR A 286 9.09 4.19 14.78
C THR A 286 8.36 4.43 16.11
N ARG A 287 8.30 5.68 16.55
CA ARG A 287 7.51 6.06 17.73
C ARG A 287 6.22 6.73 17.32
N ASN A 288 5.12 6.28 17.93
CA ASN A 288 3.83 6.94 17.76
C ASN A 288 3.74 8.23 18.61
N LYS A 289 2.63 8.95 18.52
CA LYS A 289 2.38 10.17 19.31
C LYS A 289 2.42 9.95 20.82
N LYS A 290 2.21 8.71 21.29
CA LYS A 290 2.26 8.32 22.70
C LYS A 290 3.68 7.88 23.14
N GLY A 291 4.66 7.90 22.25
CA GLY A 291 6.03 7.45 22.52
C GLY A 291 6.23 5.94 22.48
N GLU A 292 5.21 5.17 22.12
CA GLU A 292 5.27 3.70 22.02
C GLU A 292 6.00 3.30 20.73
N SER A 293 6.81 2.25 20.81
CA SER A 293 7.46 1.66 19.63
C SER A 293 6.42 0.90 18.81
N VAL A 294 6.23 1.32 17.57
CA VAL A 294 5.30 0.73 16.60
C VAL A 294 6.02 0.41 15.29
N TRP A 295 5.44 -0.48 14.49
CA TRP A 295 5.98 -0.78 13.17
C TRP A 295 5.77 0.39 12.22
N ASN A 296 6.81 0.74 11.48
CA ASN A 296 6.76 1.70 10.39
C ASN A 296 6.21 0.99 9.15
N VAL A 297 4.93 1.21 8.86
CA VAL A 297 4.21 0.55 7.76
C VAL A 297 4.93 0.73 6.44
N GLU A 298 5.47 1.91 6.15
CA GLU A 298 6.18 2.14 4.90
C GLU A 298 7.44 1.29 4.75
N GLU A 299 8.22 1.17 5.82
CA GLU A 299 9.43 0.36 5.80
C GLU A 299 9.08 -1.13 5.72
N LEU A 300 7.93 -1.55 6.26
CA LEU A 300 7.39 -2.89 6.00
C LEU A 300 7.07 -3.10 4.52
N PHE A 301 6.45 -2.14 3.84
CA PHE A 301 6.20 -2.27 2.40
C PHE A 301 7.48 -2.28 1.54
N LYS A 302 8.58 -1.67 2.02
CA LYS A 302 9.89 -1.69 1.34
C LYS A 302 10.67 -2.98 1.54
N HIS A 303 10.62 -3.54 2.73
CA HIS A 303 11.58 -4.56 3.17
C HIS A 303 10.96 -5.92 3.48
N VAL A 304 9.63 -6.01 3.56
CA VAL A 304 8.91 -7.25 3.87
C VAL A 304 8.04 -7.65 2.69
N ASP A 305 8.38 -8.80 2.10
CA ASP A 305 7.51 -9.47 1.14
C ASP A 305 6.48 -10.35 1.87
N VAL A 306 5.24 -9.88 1.88
CA VAL A 306 4.11 -10.58 2.50
C VAL A 306 3.76 -11.86 1.76
N CYS A 307 4.02 -11.95 0.45
CA CYS A 307 3.78 -13.19 -0.31
C CYS A 307 4.70 -14.31 0.18
N THR A 308 5.98 -13.98 0.37
CA THR A 308 6.97 -14.90 0.96
C THR A 308 6.58 -15.28 2.39
N TRP A 309 6.17 -14.32 3.22
CA TRP A 309 5.68 -14.62 4.58
C TRP A 309 4.47 -15.58 4.58
N PHE A 310 3.51 -15.38 3.70
CA PHE A 310 2.37 -16.30 3.56
C PHE A 310 2.79 -17.69 3.07
N ALA A 311 3.78 -17.81 2.20
CA ALA A 311 4.28 -19.11 1.73
C ALA A 311 5.03 -19.87 2.83
N GLU A 312 5.81 -19.18 3.67
CA GLU A 312 6.69 -19.81 4.66
C GLU A 312 5.99 -20.11 6.00
N GLU A 313 5.20 -19.16 6.50
CA GLU A 313 4.57 -19.21 7.84
C GLU A 313 3.05 -19.19 7.76
N GLY A 314 2.49 -18.31 6.92
CA GLY A 314 1.05 -18.07 6.85
C GLY A 314 0.26 -19.31 6.42
N GLU A 315 0.71 -20.04 5.41
CA GLU A 315 0.00 -21.20 4.86
C GLU A 315 -0.05 -22.37 5.83
N LYS A 316 1.02 -22.56 6.62
CA LYS A 316 1.08 -23.60 7.65
C LYS A 316 0.11 -23.32 8.79
N ARG A 317 -0.03 -22.05 9.19
CA ARG A 317 -0.80 -21.65 10.37
C ARG A 317 -2.26 -21.26 10.05
N PHE A 318 -2.49 -20.72 8.86
CA PHE A 318 -3.79 -20.21 8.40
C PHE A 318 -3.98 -20.52 6.89
N PRO A 319 -4.20 -21.79 6.50
CA PRO A 319 -4.25 -22.19 5.10
C PRO A 319 -5.40 -21.53 4.30
N SER A 320 -6.60 -21.44 4.89
CA SER A 320 -7.76 -20.80 4.26
C SER A 320 -7.55 -19.29 4.07
N ILE A 321 -6.98 -18.61 5.07
CA ILE A 321 -6.69 -17.18 5.03
C ILE A 321 -5.56 -16.89 4.06
N SER A 322 -4.55 -17.75 3.97
CA SER A 322 -3.47 -17.61 2.99
C SER A 322 -4.00 -17.69 1.56
N LYS A 323 -4.96 -18.59 1.29
CA LYS A 323 -5.64 -18.65 -0.01
C LYS A 323 -6.46 -17.39 -0.28
N LEU A 324 -7.22 -16.90 0.70
CA LEU A 324 -7.94 -15.62 0.59
C LEU A 324 -6.99 -14.46 0.31
N ALA A 325 -5.89 -14.35 1.06
CA ALA A 325 -4.89 -13.31 0.90
C ALA A 325 -4.29 -13.35 -0.50
N ARG A 326 -3.97 -14.53 -1.06
CA ARG A 326 -3.51 -14.62 -2.46
C ARG A 326 -4.54 -14.09 -3.46
N VAL A 327 -5.82 -14.37 -3.26
CA VAL A 327 -6.89 -13.88 -4.15
C VAL A 327 -7.08 -12.37 -4.01
N TRP A 328 -7.19 -11.86 -2.78
CA TRP A 328 -7.50 -10.46 -2.52
C TRP A 328 -6.31 -9.53 -2.71
N LEU A 329 -5.15 -9.94 -2.22
CA LEU A 329 -3.92 -9.20 -2.44
C LEU A 329 -3.55 -9.36 -3.91
N GLY A 330 -3.53 -10.56 -4.50
CA GLY A 330 -3.15 -10.80 -5.90
C GLY A 330 -4.03 -10.15 -6.98
N ARG A 331 -5.19 -9.59 -6.65
CA ARG A 331 -6.01 -8.80 -7.60
C ARG A 331 -5.28 -7.51 -7.99
N THR A 332 -4.54 -7.55 -9.09
CA THR A 332 -4.06 -6.34 -9.77
C THR A 332 -5.27 -5.59 -10.33
N ALA A 333 -5.54 -4.39 -9.82
CA ALA A 333 -6.38 -3.46 -10.57
C ALA A 333 -5.61 -3.09 -11.85
N SER A 334 -6.24 -3.32 -13.00
CA SER A 334 -5.74 -3.11 -14.38
C SER A 334 -5.08 -1.74 -14.65
N THR A 335 -5.11 -0.81 -13.70
CA THR A 335 -4.55 0.55 -13.81
C THR A 335 -3.08 0.67 -13.39
N ALA A 336 -2.40 -0.41 -12.98
CA ALA A 336 -0.99 -0.37 -12.54
C ALA A 336 -0.03 0.23 -13.59
N PHE A 337 -0.31 0.04 -14.89
CA PHE A 337 0.47 0.66 -15.97
C PHE A 337 0.22 2.17 -16.08
N GLN A 338 -1.02 2.63 -15.92
CA GLN A 338 -1.37 4.07 -15.92
C GLN A 338 -0.79 4.81 -14.70
N LYS A 339 -0.55 4.11 -13.58
CA LYS A 339 -0.04 4.70 -12.33
C LYS A 339 1.49 4.90 -12.31
N ARG A 340 2.28 4.12 -13.07
CA ARG A 340 3.71 4.43 -13.31
C ARG A 340 3.90 5.76 -14.04
N PHE A 341 3.01 6.07 -14.98
CA PHE A 341 2.95 7.39 -15.61
C PHE A 341 2.55 8.49 -14.62
N PHE A 342 1.72 8.17 -13.62
CA PHE A 342 1.20 9.15 -12.66
C PHE A 342 2.28 9.70 -11.71
N PHE A 343 3.16 8.89 -11.14
CA PHE A 343 4.27 9.45 -10.34
C PHE A 343 5.17 10.33 -11.21
N SER A 344 5.48 9.88 -12.43
CA SER A 344 6.20 10.71 -13.41
C SER A 344 5.44 12.00 -13.75
N TRP A 345 4.11 11.99 -13.72
CA TRP A 345 3.23 13.13 -14.00
C TRP A 345 3.06 14.09 -12.80
N ILE A 346 2.94 13.60 -11.56
CA ILE A 346 3.07 14.42 -10.34
C ILE A 346 4.40 15.18 -10.39
N PHE A 347 5.49 14.51 -10.75
CA PHE A 347 6.76 15.19 -10.93
C PHE A 347 6.67 16.21 -12.07
N ARG A 348 6.20 15.84 -13.26
CA ARG A 348 6.14 16.76 -14.41
C ARG A 348 5.27 18.00 -14.19
N TYR A 349 4.14 17.89 -13.49
CA TYR A 349 3.14 18.96 -13.38
C TYR A 349 3.02 19.60 -11.99
N GLY A 350 3.51 18.94 -10.93
CA GLY A 350 3.64 19.53 -9.60
C GLY A 350 4.68 20.66 -9.55
N THR A 351 5.59 20.70 -10.52
CA THR A 351 6.68 21.68 -10.64
C THR A 351 6.68 22.47 -11.94
N THR A 352 5.71 22.30 -12.85
CA THR A 352 5.47 23.30 -13.89
C THR A 352 4.89 24.53 -13.21
N ALA A 353 5.77 25.28 -12.54
CA ALA A 353 5.75 26.71 -12.63
C ALA A 353 5.67 27.00 -14.14
N HIS A 354 4.48 27.37 -14.61
CA HIS A 354 4.45 28.37 -15.65
C HIS A 354 5.15 29.57 -15.03
N TRP A 355 6.43 29.72 -15.38
CA TRP A 355 7.23 30.92 -15.21
C TRP A 355 6.62 32.02 -16.07
N ASN A 356 5.37 32.39 -15.77
CA ASN A 356 4.77 33.58 -16.33
C ASN A 356 5.01 34.68 -15.31
N ARG A 357 5.93 35.57 -15.70
CA ARG A 357 5.85 36.98 -15.33
C ARG A 357 4.43 37.51 -15.49
#